data_AF-A0A956HRK6-F1
#
_entry.id   AF-A0A956HRK6-F1
#
_cell.length_a   1.000
_cell.length_b   1.000
_cell.length_c   1.000
_cell.angle_alpha   90.00
_cell.angle_beta   90.00
_cell.angle_gamma   90.00
#
_symmetry.space_group_name_H-M   'P 1'
#
loop_
_entity.id
_entity.type
_entity.pdbx_description
1 polymer ?
#
loop_
_entity_poly.entity_id
_entity_poly.type
_entity_poly.pdbx_seq_one_letter_code
_entity_poly.pdbx_strand_id
1 'polypeptide(L)'
;MSASVFGPGGRAGLRVALAVVLCFDVGMLLWQHAFHPAPVDPLPWEPAFLRDLHAQTWLLDVLAGLAIAGAFGFAFARKPLAPGLVALAAIGLLNESFSAYISQPWRMFFSAGAMLCGWLFGLVIARVTGADPERADRLGEAGATAGLAATYVGAGIQKLVAGGFLQSRALRAHIFTHHEVDDVSPLGHLSQLVATTPWMAEALEYVVVVIQVGAILYLVGPRLRMLWGALLICFHLGTLVFLHIIYIEATALLLAFSFPWGRLRSAAAPTPAPEEPPIPARVARGVILLLIALALVAWSVPTPGEVPSRVVYSNPAPVEANELPARVRVHEVESLGPLARGQALAGWTLRAIEVGEREALLHLARGEQEVVFGLAGPGGAVERGPHNFRDVSLYYRSTDVPFAEFNAAGNALRDQIAAAAGDPPGAAVDAWIVAAYGG
;
A
#
# COMPACT_ATOMS: atom_id res chain seq x y z
N MET A 1 21.16 -27.52 -8.12
CA MET A 1 21.55 -27.02 -6.78
C MET A 1 20.27 -26.87 -5.96
N SER A 2 20.17 -27.54 -4.80
CA SER A 2 19.00 -27.37 -3.93
C SER A 2 19.01 -25.96 -3.33
N ALA A 3 18.07 -25.11 -3.74
CA ALA A 3 17.90 -23.77 -3.17
C ALA A 3 17.36 -23.79 -1.72
N SER A 4 16.95 -24.96 -1.22
CA SER A 4 16.37 -25.15 0.12
C SER A 4 17.32 -24.68 1.22
N VAL A 5 16.94 -23.60 1.90
CA VAL A 5 17.63 -23.12 3.11
C VAL A 5 17.30 -24.04 4.31
N PHE A 6 16.15 -24.73 4.25
CA PHE A 6 15.65 -25.58 5.32
C PHE A 6 16.09 -27.03 5.12
N GLY A 7 16.52 -27.68 6.21
CA GLY A 7 16.81 -29.13 6.21
C GLY A 7 15.53 -29.99 6.19
N PRO A 8 15.66 -31.32 6.26
CA PRO A 8 14.53 -32.22 6.42
C PRO A 8 13.66 -31.79 7.62
N GLY A 9 12.33 -31.72 7.44
CA GLY A 9 11.38 -31.38 8.51
C GLY A 9 11.14 -29.87 8.76
N GLY A 10 11.97 -28.96 8.26
CA GLY A 10 11.78 -27.51 8.46
C GLY A 10 10.61 -26.89 7.68
N ARG A 11 10.12 -27.58 6.64
CA ARG A 11 9.16 -27.03 5.65
C ARG A 11 7.73 -26.95 6.16
N ALA A 12 7.36 -27.80 7.13
CA ALA A 12 6.07 -27.66 7.82
C ALA A 12 5.96 -26.30 8.53
N GLY A 13 7.05 -25.84 9.13
CA GLY A 13 7.11 -24.50 9.75
C GLY A 13 6.91 -23.36 8.75
N LEU A 14 7.38 -23.51 7.51
CA LEU A 14 7.15 -22.51 6.45
C LEU A 14 5.70 -22.44 6.01
N ARG A 15 5.01 -23.59 5.90
CA ARG A 15 3.58 -23.61 5.59
C ARG A 15 2.76 -22.96 6.70
N VAL A 16 3.13 -23.21 7.96
CA VAL A 16 2.51 -22.54 9.12
C VAL A 16 2.77 -21.04 9.08
N ALA A 17 4.01 -20.59 8.84
CA ALA A 17 4.33 -19.17 8.73
C ALA A 17 3.51 -18.49 7.62
N LEU A 18 3.44 -19.10 6.44
CA LEU A 18 2.63 -18.58 5.33
C LEU A 18 1.13 -18.55 5.67
N ALA A 19 0.60 -19.61 6.31
CA ALA A 19 -0.79 -19.65 6.74
C ALA A 19 -1.12 -18.60 7.81
N VAL A 20 -0.21 -18.36 8.77
CA VAL A 20 -0.38 -17.31 9.80
C VAL A 20 -0.44 -15.94 9.15
N VAL A 21 0.47 -15.66 8.20
CA VAL A 21 0.45 -14.39 7.46
C VAL A 21 -0.85 -14.27 6.66
N LEU A 22 -1.27 -15.31 5.93
CA LEU A 22 -2.57 -15.32 5.24
C LEU A 22 -3.77 -15.10 6.16
N CYS A 23 -3.76 -15.61 7.40
CA CYS A 23 -4.82 -15.34 8.36
C CYS A 23 -4.78 -13.87 8.84
N PHE A 24 -3.59 -13.30 9.01
CA PHE A 24 -3.42 -11.88 9.33
C PHE A 24 -3.95 -11.00 8.18
N ASP A 25 -3.62 -11.34 6.93
CA ASP A 25 -4.12 -10.73 5.71
C ASP A 25 -5.67 -10.69 5.67
N VAL A 26 -6.33 -11.83 5.97
CA VAL A 26 -7.79 -11.90 6.08
C VAL A 26 -8.32 -11.02 7.20
N GLY A 27 -7.67 -11.01 8.36
CA GLY A 27 -8.05 -10.13 9.47
C GLY A 27 -7.96 -8.65 9.10
N MET A 28 -6.90 -8.26 8.39
CA MET A 28 -6.72 -6.91 7.87
C MET A 28 -7.78 -6.55 6.84
N LEU A 29 -8.18 -7.48 5.94
CA LEU A 29 -9.31 -7.24 5.02
C LEU A 29 -10.60 -6.94 5.74
N LEU A 30 -10.95 -7.76 6.74
CA LEU A 30 -12.18 -7.60 7.49
C LEU A 30 -12.17 -6.31 8.31
N TRP A 31 -11.01 -5.97 8.89
CA TRP A 31 -10.82 -4.69 9.55
C TRP A 31 -11.08 -3.54 8.58
N GLN A 32 -10.41 -3.55 7.42
CA GLN A 32 -10.54 -2.46 6.46
C GLN A 32 -11.96 -2.36 5.89
N HIS A 33 -12.64 -3.48 5.66
CA HIS A 33 -14.05 -3.49 5.31
C HIS A 33 -14.93 -2.79 6.36
N ALA A 34 -14.68 -3.03 7.64
CA ALA A 34 -15.47 -2.43 8.72
C ALA A 34 -15.27 -0.91 8.87
N PHE A 35 -14.10 -0.38 8.46
CA PHE A 35 -13.72 1.01 8.72
C PHE A 35 -13.60 1.90 7.47
N HIS A 36 -13.54 1.33 6.26
CA HIS A 36 -13.54 2.11 5.03
C HIS A 36 -14.96 2.27 4.48
N PRO A 37 -15.46 3.52 4.34
CA PRO A 37 -16.74 3.76 3.70
C PRO A 37 -16.66 3.48 2.20
N ALA A 38 -17.80 3.12 1.61
CA ALA A 38 -17.94 3.00 0.17
C ALA A 38 -17.69 4.37 -0.49
N PRO A 39 -17.06 4.40 -1.67
CA PRO A 39 -17.01 5.60 -2.49
C PRO A 39 -18.43 5.97 -2.92
N VAL A 40 -18.67 7.27 -3.07
CA VAL A 40 -19.97 7.80 -3.52
C VAL A 40 -20.28 7.33 -4.95
N ASP A 41 -19.25 7.29 -5.81
CA ASP A 41 -19.36 6.91 -7.22
C ASP A 41 -18.37 5.79 -7.56
N PRO A 42 -18.84 4.57 -7.83
CA PRO A 42 -17.95 3.47 -8.18
C PRO A 42 -17.49 3.57 -9.64
N LEU A 43 -16.31 3.04 -9.95
CA LEU A 43 -15.77 3.16 -11.31
C LEU A 43 -16.59 2.34 -12.31
N PRO A 44 -16.83 2.85 -13.53
CA PRO A 44 -17.72 2.21 -14.50
C PRO A 44 -17.18 0.88 -15.05
N TRP A 45 -15.89 0.60 -14.89
CA TRP A 45 -15.24 -0.64 -15.35
C TRP A 45 -15.15 -1.73 -14.27
N GLU A 46 -15.64 -1.48 -13.06
CA GLU A 46 -15.62 -2.49 -12.00
C GLU A 46 -16.66 -3.59 -12.25
N PRO A 47 -16.28 -4.87 -12.15
CA PRO A 47 -17.24 -5.96 -12.27
C PRO A 47 -18.32 -5.86 -11.19
N ALA A 48 -19.57 -5.66 -11.59
CA ALA A 48 -20.70 -5.47 -10.67
C ALA A 48 -20.78 -6.57 -9.60
N PHE A 49 -20.53 -7.83 -9.99
CA PHE A 49 -20.58 -8.96 -9.06
C PHE A 49 -19.57 -8.86 -7.90
N LEU A 50 -18.41 -8.20 -8.08
CA LEU A 50 -17.44 -8.01 -7.00
C LEU A 50 -17.92 -6.97 -5.99
N ARG A 51 -18.63 -5.93 -6.46
CA ARG A 51 -19.28 -4.95 -5.59
C ARG A 51 -20.47 -5.56 -4.86
N ASP A 52 -21.30 -6.32 -5.57
CA ASP A 52 -22.46 -7.01 -4.99
C ASP A 52 -22.04 -8.05 -3.95
N LEU A 53 -20.89 -8.71 -4.17
CA LEU A 53 -20.28 -9.61 -3.20
C LEU A 53 -19.87 -8.84 -1.94
N HIS A 54 -19.29 -7.65 -2.10
CA HIS A 54 -18.87 -6.82 -0.97
C HIS A 54 -20.04 -6.25 -0.17
N ALA A 55 -21.14 -5.88 -0.82
CA ALA A 55 -22.36 -5.40 -0.15
C ALA A 55 -23.01 -6.48 0.74
N GLN A 56 -22.68 -7.75 0.54
CA GLN A 56 -23.21 -8.88 1.29
C GLN A 56 -22.21 -9.31 2.37
N THR A 57 -22.26 -8.65 3.53
CA THR A 57 -21.33 -8.90 4.66
C THR A 57 -21.22 -10.38 5.04
N TRP A 58 -22.33 -11.12 5.05
CA TRP A 58 -22.31 -12.55 5.36
C TRP A 58 -21.52 -13.39 4.34
N LEU A 59 -21.47 -13.00 3.06
CA LEU A 59 -20.63 -13.67 2.06
C LEU A 59 -19.15 -13.39 2.30
N LEU A 60 -18.81 -12.17 2.72
CA LEU A 60 -17.45 -11.83 3.12
C LEU A 60 -17.00 -12.67 4.32
N ASP A 61 -17.88 -12.85 5.32
CA ASP A 61 -17.59 -13.71 6.48
C ASP A 61 -17.39 -15.18 6.05
N VAL A 62 -18.21 -15.69 5.13
CA VAL A 62 -18.05 -17.05 4.58
C VAL A 62 -16.72 -17.17 3.83
N LEU A 63 -16.37 -16.22 2.97
CA LEU A 63 -15.11 -16.22 2.25
C LEU A 63 -13.91 -16.12 3.20
N ALA A 64 -13.99 -15.29 4.24
CA ALA A 64 -12.95 -15.20 5.26
C ALA A 64 -12.80 -16.52 6.02
N GLY A 65 -13.91 -17.14 6.42
CA GLY A 65 -13.91 -18.46 7.04
C GLY A 65 -13.28 -19.53 6.14
N LEU A 66 -13.60 -19.53 4.83
CA LEU A 66 -13.00 -20.43 3.84
C LEU A 66 -11.51 -20.16 3.65
N ALA A 67 -11.08 -18.90 3.62
CA ALA A 67 -9.68 -18.52 3.51
C ALA A 67 -8.86 -19.01 4.71
N ILE A 68 -9.36 -18.78 5.92
CA ILE A 68 -8.74 -19.20 7.18
C ILE A 68 -8.70 -20.73 7.27
N ALA A 69 -9.84 -21.41 7.05
CA ALA A 69 -9.90 -22.87 7.09
C ALA A 69 -9.01 -23.51 6.01
N GLY A 70 -8.98 -22.93 4.82
CA GLY A 70 -8.08 -23.33 3.74
C GLY A 70 -6.60 -23.14 4.11
N ALA A 71 -6.24 -22.02 4.74
CA ALA A 71 -4.87 -21.74 5.18
C ALA A 71 -4.42 -22.74 6.26
N PHE A 72 -5.28 -23.04 7.24
CA PHE A 72 -5.03 -24.08 8.23
C PHE A 72 -4.92 -25.48 7.60
N GLY A 73 -5.81 -25.81 6.66
CA GLY A 73 -5.74 -27.05 5.91
C GLY A 73 -4.45 -27.16 5.09
N PHE A 74 -4.00 -26.07 4.47
CA PHE A 74 -2.73 -26.00 3.77
C PHE A 74 -1.54 -26.23 4.71
N ALA A 75 -1.55 -25.61 5.89
CA ALA A 75 -0.50 -25.74 6.89
C ALA A 75 -0.37 -27.18 7.42
N PHE A 76 -1.49 -27.83 7.72
CA PHE A 76 -1.50 -29.06 8.50
C PHE A 76 -1.90 -30.33 7.74
N ALA A 77 -2.53 -30.22 6.56
CA ALA A 77 -2.93 -31.41 5.82
C ALA A 77 -1.74 -32.15 5.20
N ARG A 78 -1.90 -33.48 5.10
CA ARG A 78 -1.01 -34.35 4.32
C ARG A 78 -1.10 -34.09 2.80
N LYS A 79 -2.23 -33.55 2.34
CA LYS A 79 -2.49 -33.21 0.93
C LYS A 79 -2.88 -31.73 0.84
N PRO A 80 -1.90 -30.80 0.92
CA PRO A 80 -2.16 -29.37 1.11
C PRO A 80 -2.70 -28.64 -0.14
N LEU A 81 -2.72 -29.30 -1.31
CA LEU A 81 -3.08 -28.67 -2.58
C LEU A 81 -4.53 -28.14 -2.60
N ALA A 82 -5.51 -28.98 -2.30
CA ALA A 82 -6.93 -28.58 -2.31
C ALA A 82 -7.26 -27.47 -1.30
N PRO A 83 -6.89 -27.57 0.01
CA PRO A 83 -7.18 -26.50 0.95
C PRO A 83 -6.42 -25.22 0.62
N GLY A 84 -5.20 -25.30 0.08
CA GLY A 84 -4.49 -24.12 -0.38
C GLY A 84 -5.14 -23.44 -1.60
N LEU A 85 -5.71 -24.20 -2.54
CA LEU A 85 -6.50 -23.62 -3.65
C LEU A 85 -7.75 -22.90 -3.13
N VAL A 86 -8.44 -23.48 -2.14
CA VAL A 86 -9.57 -22.81 -1.48
C VAL A 86 -9.12 -21.52 -0.81
N ALA A 87 -8.01 -21.54 -0.08
CA ALA A 87 -7.46 -20.35 0.56
C ALA A 87 -7.12 -19.26 -0.45
N LEU A 88 -6.42 -19.62 -1.53
CA LEU A 88 -6.02 -18.68 -2.58
C LEU A 88 -7.22 -18.06 -3.30
N ALA A 89 -8.22 -18.88 -3.65
CA ALA A 89 -9.43 -18.40 -4.33
C ALA A 89 -10.25 -17.48 -3.41
N ALA A 90 -10.44 -17.88 -2.15
CA ALA A 90 -11.22 -17.11 -1.19
C ALA A 90 -10.56 -15.77 -0.88
N ILE A 91 -9.26 -15.73 -0.60
CA ILE A 91 -8.56 -14.46 -0.33
C ILE A 91 -8.43 -13.58 -1.58
N GLY A 92 -8.28 -14.19 -2.76
CA GLY A 92 -8.31 -13.46 -4.03
C GLY A 92 -9.65 -12.77 -4.24
N LEU A 93 -10.77 -13.48 -4.05
CA LEU A 93 -12.10 -12.90 -4.16
C LEU A 93 -12.34 -11.80 -3.12
N LEU A 94 -11.89 -11.99 -1.86
CA LEU A 94 -11.98 -10.95 -0.85
C LEU A 94 -11.20 -9.69 -1.27
N ASN A 95 -9.95 -9.84 -1.71
CA ASN A 95 -9.12 -8.70 -2.13
C ASN A 95 -9.71 -7.95 -3.33
N GLU A 96 -10.16 -8.68 -4.35
CA GLU A 96 -10.77 -8.07 -5.54
C GLU A 96 -12.12 -7.43 -5.22
N SER A 97 -12.92 -8.05 -4.33
CA SER A 97 -14.17 -7.44 -3.84
C SER A 97 -13.93 -6.15 -3.07
N PHE A 98 -12.90 -6.12 -2.21
CA PHE A 98 -12.52 -4.92 -1.47
C PHE A 98 -11.98 -3.84 -2.40
N SER A 99 -11.12 -4.20 -3.37
CA SER A 99 -10.61 -3.26 -4.38
C SER A 99 -11.72 -2.63 -5.20
N ALA A 100 -12.69 -3.45 -5.63
CA ALA A 100 -13.88 -2.97 -6.33
C ALA A 100 -14.76 -2.11 -5.42
N TYR A 101 -14.86 -2.44 -4.13
CA TYR A 101 -15.62 -1.64 -3.19
C TYR A 101 -15.03 -0.26 -2.96
N ILE A 102 -13.72 -0.13 -2.74
CA ILE A 102 -13.08 1.18 -2.51
C ILE A 102 -12.73 1.93 -3.81
N SER A 103 -13.05 1.32 -4.96
CA SER A 103 -12.73 1.83 -6.29
C SER A 103 -11.26 2.22 -6.50
N GLN A 104 -10.36 1.45 -5.91
CA GLN A 104 -8.93 1.68 -6.01
C GLN A 104 -8.20 0.35 -6.21
N PRO A 105 -7.11 0.34 -7.01
CA PRO A 105 -6.27 -0.84 -7.12
C PRO A 105 -5.55 -1.07 -5.79
N TRP A 106 -6.16 -1.86 -4.92
CA TRP A 106 -5.66 -2.12 -3.57
C TRP A 106 -5.19 -3.56 -3.44
N ARG A 107 -3.89 -3.76 -3.24
CA ARG A 107 -3.28 -5.09 -3.22
C ARG A 107 -2.50 -5.31 -1.92
N MET A 108 -3.22 -5.37 -0.80
CA MET A 108 -2.59 -5.64 0.51
C MET A 108 -1.97 -7.03 0.59
N PHE A 109 -2.51 -8.05 -0.09
CA PHE A 109 -2.09 -9.45 0.07
C PHE A 109 -1.14 -9.95 -1.02
N PHE A 110 -0.42 -9.02 -1.64
CA PHE A 110 0.36 -9.31 -2.83
C PHE A 110 1.45 -10.36 -2.56
N SER A 111 2.14 -10.28 -1.43
CA SER A 111 3.23 -11.21 -1.11
C SER A 111 2.75 -12.59 -0.66
N ALA A 112 1.84 -12.69 0.31
CA ALA A 112 1.39 -14.00 0.81
C ALA A 112 0.59 -14.79 -0.25
N GLY A 113 -0.30 -14.11 -0.99
CA GLY A 113 -1.04 -14.71 -2.10
C GLY A 113 -0.12 -15.20 -3.22
N ALA A 114 0.88 -14.40 -3.62
CA ALA A 114 1.87 -14.82 -4.62
C ALA A 114 2.71 -16.01 -4.14
N MET A 115 3.11 -16.02 -2.86
CA MET A 115 3.84 -17.15 -2.26
C MET A 115 2.99 -18.41 -2.20
N LEU A 116 1.71 -18.31 -1.81
CA LEU A 116 0.79 -19.45 -1.80
C LEU A 116 0.58 -19.99 -3.21
N CYS A 117 0.32 -19.12 -4.19
CA CYS A 117 0.18 -19.51 -5.59
C CYS A 117 1.44 -20.25 -6.09
N GLY A 118 2.62 -19.70 -5.81
CA GLY A 118 3.89 -20.34 -6.11
C GLY A 118 4.05 -21.71 -5.45
N TRP A 119 3.69 -21.83 -4.16
CA TRP A 119 3.73 -23.11 -3.45
C TRP A 119 2.83 -24.14 -4.10
N LEU A 120 1.58 -23.78 -4.39
CA LEU A 120 0.60 -24.67 -5.02
C LEU A 120 1.07 -25.11 -6.41
N PHE A 121 1.68 -24.21 -7.17
CA PHE A 121 2.28 -24.55 -8.47
C PHE A 121 3.38 -25.61 -8.34
N GLY A 122 4.26 -25.46 -7.35
CA GLY A 122 5.27 -26.47 -7.02
C GLY A 122 4.66 -27.84 -6.67
N LEU A 123 3.56 -27.85 -5.91
CA LEU A 123 2.82 -29.08 -5.57
C LEU A 123 2.15 -29.72 -6.80
N VAL A 124 1.65 -28.93 -7.75
CA VAL A 124 1.11 -29.45 -9.02
C VAL A 124 2.22 -30.13 -9.82
N ILE A 125 3.38 -29.50 -9.97
CA ILE A 125 4.54 -30.11 -10.65
C ILE A 125 4.94 -31.41 -9.95
N ALA A 126 4.99 -31.41 -8.61
CA ALA A 126 5.30 -32.60 -7.83
C ALA A 126 4.33 -33.74 -8.13
N ARG A 127 3.02 -33.44 -8.18
CA ARG A 127 1.98 -34.41 -8.49
C ARG A 127 2.11 -34.97 -9.91
N VAL A 128 2.35 -34.12 -10.91
CA VAL A 128 2.49 -34.51 -12.32
C VAL A 128 3.75 -35.37 -12.53
N THR A 129 4.80 -35.13 -11.75
CA THR A 129 6.08 -35.87 -11.85
C THR A 129 6.15 -37.09 -10.94
N GLY A 130 5.09 -37.39 -10.18
CA GLY A 130 5.08 -38.51 -9.23
C GLY A 130 6.10 -38.36 -8.10
N ALA A 131 6.43 -37.13 -7.73
CA ALA A 131 7.39 -36.83 -6.67
C ALA A 131 6.88 -37.32 -5.30
N ASP A 132 7.79 -37.80 -4.47
CA ASP A 132 7.48 -38.11 -3.07
C ASP A 132 7.08 -36.83 -2.28
N PRO A 133 6.46 -36.98 -1.10
CA PRO A 133 6.02 -35.83 -0.30
C PRO A 133 7.13 -34.84 0.07
N GLU A 134 8.36 -35.32 0.26
CA GLU A 134 9.47 -34.46 0.67
C GLU A 134 9.93 -33.56 -0.48
N ARG A 135 10.03 -34.14 -1.68
CA ARG A 135 10.31 -33.41 -2.93
C ARG A 135 9.15 -32.49 -3.30
N ALA A 136 7.91 -32.88 -3.03
CA ALA A 136 6.76 -32.01 -3.22
C ALA A 136 6.85 -30.73 -2.37
N ASP A 137 7.21 -30.86 -1.09
CA ASP A 137 7.42 -29.71 -0.22
C ASP A 137 8.61 -28.84 -0.66
N ARG A 138 9.69 -29.43 -1.21
CA ARG A 138 10.82 -28.66 -1.78
C ARG A 138 10.40 -27.84 -3.00
N LEU A 139 9.62 -28.45 -3.90
CA LEU A 139 9.08 -27.75 -5.07
C LEU A 139 8.10 -26.64 -4.63
N GLY A 140 7.29 -26.88 -3.60
CA GLY A 140 6.42 -25.87 -3.01
C GLY A 140 7.20 -24.70 -2.41
N GLU A 141 8.22 -24.97 -1.59
CA GLU A 141 9.11 -23.94 -1.04
C GLU A 141 9.77 -23.11 -2.15
N ALA A 142 10.31 -23.76 -3.18
CA ALA A 142 10.94 -23.09 -4.31
C ALA A 142 9.94 -22.21 -5.06
N GLY A 143 8.72 -22.71 -5.29
CA GLY A 143 7.64 -21.95 -5.92
C GLY A 143 7.22 -20.75 -5.08
N ALA A 144 7.06 -20.89 -3.77
CA ALA A 144 6.73 -19.78 -2.88
C ALA A 144 7.84 -18.71 -2.87
N THR A 145 9.09 -19.15 -2.80
CA THR A 145 10.27 -18.27 -2.88
C THR A 145 10.29 -17.51 -4.20
N ALA A 146 9.96 -18.18 -5.32
CA ALA A 146 9.83 -17.56 -6.63
C ALA A 146 8.67 -16.55 -6.69
N GLY A 147 7.52 -16.86 -6.08
CA GLY A 147 6.40 -15.93 -5.93
C GLY A 147 6.81 -14.66 -5.18
N LEU A 148 7.49 -14.78 -4.05
CA LEU A 148 8.00 -13.64 -3.28
C LEU A 148 9.03 -12.83 -4.06
N ALA A 149 9.99 -13.49 -4.72
CA ALA A 149 10.97 -12.81 -5.55
C ALA A 149 10.29 -12.03 -6.68
N ALA A 150 9.28 -12.63 -7.33
CA ALA A 150 8.52 -12.00 -8.40
C ALA A 150 7.81 -10.73 -7.94
N THR A 151 7.30 -10.68 -6.70
CA THR A 151 6.68 -9.44 -6.18
C THR A 151 7.66 -8.28 -6.10
N TYR A 152 8.91 -8.53 -5.69
CA TYR A 152 9.93 -7.48 -5.62
C TYR A 152 10.49 -7.12 -6.98
N VAL A 153 10.75 -8.11 -7.84
CA VAL A 153 11.22 -7.85 -9.21
C VAL A 153 10.19 -7.02 -9.97
N GLY A 154 8.90 -7.37 -9.86
CA GLY A 154 7.80 -6.60 -10.43
C GLY A 154 7.79 -5.15 -9.92
N ALA A 155 7.90 -4.95 -8.60
CA ALA A 155 7.96 -3.62 -8.00
C ALA A 155 9.19 -2.80 -8.44
N GLY A 156 10.34 -3.45 -8.65
CA GLY A 156 11.56 -2.81 -9.13
C GLY A 156 11.46 -2.43 -10.61
N ILE A 157 10.95 -3.32 -11.46
CA ILE A 157 10.69 -3.04 -12.88
C ILE A 157 9.68 -1.91 -13.02
N GLN A 158 8.60 -1.91 -12.22
CA GLN A 158 7.62 -0.84 -12.25
C GLN A 158 8.24 0.52 -11.93
N LYS A 159 9.17 0.60 -10.97
CA LYS A 159 9.91 1.84 -10.69
C LYS A 159 10.76 2.30 -11.87
N LEU A 160 11.44 1.36 -12.54
CA LEU A 160 12.25 1.64 -13.71
C LEU A 160 11.42 2.12 -14.91
N VAL A 161 10.26 1.53 -15.13
CA VAL A 161 9.39 1.83 -16.29
C VAL A 161 8.54 3.09 -16.05
N ALA A 162 7.91 3.20 -14.88
CA ALA A 162 6.94 4.26 -14.61
C ALA A 162 7.56 5.55 -14.05
N GLY A 163 8.68 5.48 -13.33
CA GLY A 163 9.27 6.65 -12.66
C GLY A 163 10.12 7.56 -13.55
N GLY A 164 10.36 7.17 -14.81
CA GLY A 164 11.58 7.59 -15.50
C GLY A 164 12.82 7.12 -14.70
N PHE A 165 14.04 7.28 -15.22
CA PHE A 165 15.21 6.94 -14.41
C PHE A 165 15.28 7.84 -13.16
N LEU A 166 14.92 7.28 -12.00
CA LEU A 166 15.36 7.64 -10.65
C LEU A 166 15.28 9.14 -10.33
N GLN A 167 14.05 9.65 -10.35
CA GLN A 167 13.78 11.02 -9.96
C GLN A 167 13.67 11.12 -8.44
N SER A 168 14.79 11.47 -7.78
CA SER A 168 14.88 11.71 -6.33
C SER A 168 13.79 12.61 -5.73
N ARG A 169 13.11 13.40 -6.57
CA ARG A 169 11.97 14.23 -6.18
C ARG A 169 10.82 13.42 -5.58
N ALA A 170 10.54 12.21 -6.09
CA ALA A 170 9.42 11.40 -5.63
C ALA A 170 9.64 10.90 -4.20
N LEU A 171 10.80 10.30 -3.91
CA LEU A 171 11.14 9.88 -2.55
C LEU A 171 11.17 11.08 -1.59
N ARG A 172 11.79 12.19 -1.98
CA ARG A 172 11.86 13.39 -1.15
C ARG A 172 10.48 13.95 -0.82
N ALA A 173 9.60 14.03 -1.83
CA ALA A 173 8.22 14.45 -1.63
C ALA A 173 7.49 13.50 -0.68
N HIS A 174 7.63 12.18 -0.85
CA HIS A 174 7.04 11.21 0.07
C HIS A 174 7.59 11.32 1.49
N ILE A 175 8.87 11.61 1.70
CA ILE A 175 9.40 11.82 3.05
C ILE A 175 8.72 13.04 3.69
N PHE A 176 8.59 14.16 2.96
CA PHE A 176 7.92 15.36 3.47
C PHE A 176 6.43 15.18 3.74
N THR A 177 5.76 14.21 3.10
CA THR A 177 4.35 13.91 3.41
C THR A 177 4.17 13.01 4.62
N HIS A 178 5.20 12.27 5.03
CA HIS A 178 5.12 11.29 6.12
C HIS A 178 5.84 11.71 7.40
N HIS A 179 6.74 12.70 7.34
CA HIS A 179 7.42 13.27 8.49
C HIS A 179 6.97 14.71 8.74
N GLU A 180 6.77 15.03 10.01
CA GLU A 180 6.58 16.41 10.45
C GLU A 180 7.88 17.20 10.19
N VAL A 181 7.73 18.45 9.75
CA VAL A 181 8.88 19.33 9.42
C VAL A 181 9.69 19.67 10.68
N ASP A 182 9.08 19.55 11.86
CA ASP A 182 9.65 19.79 13.17
C ASP A 182 9.92 18.50 13.97
N ASP A 183 9.94 17.32 13.32
CA ASP A 183 10.34 16.06 13.96
C ASP A 183 11.83 16.08 14.37
N VAL A 184 12.07 16.39 15.64
CA VAL A 184 13.41 16.45 16.27
C VAL A 184 13.96 15.08 16.66
N SER A 185 13.24 13.99 16.37
CA SER A 185 13.73 12.64 16.66
C SER A 185 14.95 12.30 15.78
N PRO A 186 15.79 11.33 16.19
CA PRO A 186 16.90 10.87 15.36
C PRO A 186 16.45 10.35 13.98
N LEU A 187 15.24 9.77 13.89
CA LEU A 187 14.65 9.31 12.64
C LEU A 187 14.18 10.50 11.79
N GLY A 188 13.53 11.49 12.41
CA GLY A 188 13.17 12.76 11.78
C GLY A 188 14.37 13.46 11.15
N HIS A 189 15.47 13.59 11.89
CA HIS A 189 16.72 14.15 11.37
C HIS A 189 17.30 13.36 10.19
N LEU A 190 17.28 12.02 10.26
CA LEU A 190 17.75 11.17 9.17
C LEU A 190 16.87 11.32 7.92
N SER A 191 15.56 11.32 8.09
CA SER A 191 14.58 11.54 7.02
C SER A 191 14.73 12.92 6.40
N GLN A 192 14.86 13.97 7.22
CA GLN A 192 15.11 15.34 6.74
C GLN A 192 16.44 15.46 6.00
N LEU A 193 17.51 14.81 6.47
CA LEU A 193 18.80 14.78 5.78
C LEU A 193 18.66 14.21 4.36
N VAL A 194 17.97 13.07 4.22
CA VAL A 194 17.69 12.46 2.91
C VAL A 194 16.78 13.37 2.05
N ALA A 195 15.73 13.93 2.64
CA ALA A 195 14.76 14.78 1.95
C ALA A 195 15.37 16.09 1.45
N THR A 196 16.34 16.64 2.17
CA THR A 196 17.03 17.91 1.84
C THR A 196 18.27 17.71 0.98
N THR A 197 18.78 16.48 0.87
CA THR A 197 20.02 16.17 0.14
C THR A 197 19.72 15.31 -1.11
N PRO A 198 19.58 15.91 -2.31
CA PRO A 198 19.08 15.20 -3.49
C PRO A 198 19.86 13.95 -3.88
N TRP A 199 21.20 13.99 -3.79
CA TRP A 199 22.05 12.87 -4.16
C TRP A 199 21.90 11.68 -3.20
N MET A 200 21.56 11.91 -1.92
CA MET A 200 21.30 10.83 -0.95
C MET A 200 19.98 10.13 -1.28
N ALA A 201 18.93 10.89 -1.56
CA ALA A 201 17.65 10.36 -1.99
C ALA A 201 17.81 9.57 -3.30
N GLU A 202 18.54 10.11 -4.27
CA GLU A 202 18.84 9.41 -5.53
C GLU A 202 19.60 8.10 -5.29
N ALA A 203 20.68 8.13 -4.50
CA ALA A 203 21.45 6.93 -4.16
C ALA A 203 20.59 5.87 -3.46
N LEU A 204 19.71 6.28 -2.54
CA LEU A 204 18.77 5.36 -1.88
C LEU A 204 17.78 4.76 -2.89
N GLU A 205 17.20 5.56 -3.80
CA GLU A 205 16.33 5.04 -4.85
C GLU A 205 17.06 4.01 -5.74
N TYR A 206 18.30 4.29 -6.15
CA TYR A 206 19.14 3.34 -6.89
C TYR A 206 19.31 2.03 -6.10
N VAL A 207 19.68 2.13 -4.82
CA VAL A 207 19.87 0.96 -3.95
C VAL A 207 18.57 0.15 -3.82
N VAL A 208 17.42 0.80 -3.65
CA VAL A 208 16.11 0.14 -3.56
C VAL A 208 15.81 -0.63 -4.85
N VAL A 209 16.02 -0.01 -6.02
CA VAL A 209 15.79 -0.69 -7.31
C VAL A 209 16.72 -1.88 -7.48
N VAL A 210 18.01 -1.73 -7.14
CA VAL A 210 18.98 -2.84 -7.20
C VAL A 210 18.57 -4.00 -6.29
N ILE A 211 18.14 -3.71 -5.06
CA ILE A 211 17.67 -4.73 -4.11
C ILE A 211 16.44 -5.44 -4.68
N GLN A 212 15.46 -4.68 -5.20
CA GLN A 212 14.19 -5.22 -5.70
C GLN A 212 14.34 -6.05 -6.98
N VAL A 213 15.03 -5.52 -8.01
CA VAL A 213 15.30 -6.27 -9.25
C VAL A 213 16.27 -7.42 -8.98
N GLY A 214 17.24 -7.21 -8.09
CA GLY A 214 18.16 -8.24 -7.64
C GLY A 214 17.51 -9.39 -6.89
N ALA A 215 16.23 -9.29 -6.49
CA ALA A 215 15.51 -10.37 -5.82
C ALA A 215 15.46 -11.67 -6.64
N ILE A 216 15.79 -11.66 -7.93
CA ILE A 216 16.05 -12.91 -8.69
C ILE A 216 17.20 -13.75 -8.09
N LEU A 217 18.20 -13.11 -7.49
CA LEU A 217 19.34 -13.78 -6.83
C LEU A 217 18.90 -14.57 -5.59
N TYR A 218 17.73 -14.23 -5.02
CA TYR A 218 17.08 -14.95 -3.92
C TYR A 218 16.77 -16.43 -4.27
N LEU A 219 16.72 -16.76 -5.57
CA LEU A 219 16.42 -18.10 -6.10
C LEU A 219 17.66 -18.97 -6.35
N VAL A 220 18.86 -18.37 -6.39
CA VAL A 220 20.07 -19.07 -6.88
C VAL A 220 20.62 -20.07 -5.86
N GLY A 221 20.55 -19.74 -4.56
CA GLY A 221 21.05 -20.62 -3.51
C GLY A 221 20.92 -20.03 -2.12
N PRO A 222 21.24 -20.80 -1.06
CA PRO A 222 20.92 -20.44 0.32
C PRO A 222 21.66 -19.19 0.81
N ARG A 223 22.92 -18.99 0.41
CA ARG A 223 23.72 -17.81 0.81
C ARG A 223 23.16 -16.54 0.19
N LEU A 224 22.89 -16.57 -1.12
CA LEU A 224 22.29 -15.43 -1.81
C LEU A 224 20.86 -15.18 -1.32
N ARG A 225 20.09 -16.23 -1.01
CA ARG A 225 18.77 -16.09 -0.38
C ARG A 225 18.86 -15.36 0.96
N MET A 226 19.75 -15.76 1.86
CA MET A 226 19.95 -15.08 3.14
C MET A 226 20.39 -13.61 2.94
N LEU A 227 21.37 -13.38 2.07
CA LEU A 227 21.88 -12.04 1.79
C LEU A 227 20.78 -11.12 1.24
N TRP A 228 20.08 -11.56 0.19
CA TRP A 228 19.01 -10.75 -0.41
C TRP A 228 17.80 -10.65 0.49
N GLY A 229 17.49 -11.69 1.26
CA GLY A 229 16.47 -11.66 2.30
C GLY A 229 16.74 -10.57 3.34
N ALA A 230 17.99 -10.49 3.82
CA ALA A 230 18.42 -9.43 4.74
C ALA A 230 18.33 -8.04 4.09
N LEU A 231 18.78 -7.89 2.84
CA LEU A 231 18.67 -6.62 2.11
C LEU A 231 17.21 -6.19 1.91
N LEU A 232 16.30 -7.12 1.61
CA LEU A 232 14.86 -6.85 1.47
C LEU A 232 14.20 -6.49 2.81
N ILE A 233 14.64 -7.11 3.92
CA ILE A 233 14.22 -6.70 5.27
C ILE A 233 14.73 -5.29 5.56
N CYS A 234 16.00 -4.98 5.27
CA CYS A 234 16.55 -3.63 5.42
C CYS A 234 15.79 -2.61 4.57
N PHE A 235 15.34 -3.00 3.37
CA PHE A 235 14.46 -2.18 2.55
C PHE A 235 13.14 -1.85 3.28
N HIS A 236 12.45 -2.83 3.86
CA HIS A 236 11.22 -2.59 4.63
C HIS A 236 11.43 -1.79 5.91
N LEU A 237 12.57 -2.00 6.59
CA LEU A 237 12.95 -1.14 7.71
C LEU A 237 13.22 0.29 7.24
N GLY A 238 13.83 0.47 6.07
CA GLY A 238 13.98 1.76 5.42
C GLY A 238 12.64 2.42 5.11
N THR A 239 11.67 1.70 4.54
CA THR A 239 10.33 2.25 4.29
C THR A 239 9.61 2.63 5.57
N LEU A 240 9.80 1.87 6.66
CA LEU A 240 9.29 2.24 7.98
C LEU A 240 9.94 3.53 8.49
N VAL A 241 11.27 3.63 8.41
CA VAL A 241 12.03 4.79 8.90
C VAL A 241 11.72 6.05 8.12
N PHE A 242 11.61 5.96 6.78
CA PHE A 242 11.50 7.13 5.91
C PHE A 242 10.06 7.51 5.56
N LEU A 243 9.13 6.56 5.64
CA LEU A 243 7.75 6.74 5.17
C LEU A 243 6.70 6.35 6.23
N HIS A 244 7.11 5.87 7.41
CA HIS A 244 6.20 5.29 8.40
C HIS A 244 5.28 4.17 7.88
N ILE A 245 5.66 3.54 6.74
CA ILE A 245 4.90 2.43 6.16
C ILE A 245 5.43 1.12 6.71
N ILE A 246 4.56 0.39 7.39
CA ILE A 246 4.88 -0.88 8.03
C ILE A 246 4.48 -2.04 7.12
N TYR A 247 5.46 -2.80 6.63
CA TYR A 247 5.25 -4.04 5.87
C TYR A 247 5.52 -5.28 6.73
N ILE A 248 4.73 -5.46 7.80
CA ILE A 248 4.90 -6.58 8.77
C ILE A 248 4.84 -7.93 8.05
N GLU A 249 3.85 -8.14 7.19
CA GLU A 249 3.60 -9.41 6.49
C GLU A 249 4.79 -9.82 5.62
N ALA A 250 5.21 -8.93 4.73
CA ALA A 250 6.34 -9.17 3.83
C ALA A 250 7.64 -9.38 4.61
N THR A 251 7.86 -8.64 5.69
CA THR A 251 9.01 -8.80 6.59
C THR A 251 8.98 -10.15 7.30
N ALA A 252 7.83 -10.58 7.81
CA ALA A 252 7.65 -11.88 8.45
C ALA A 252 7.90 -13.03 7.47
N LEU A 253 7.40 -12.93 6.24
CA LEU A 253 7.64 -13.91 5.17
C LEU A 253 9.12 -13.97 4.77
N LEU A 254 9.78 -12.82 4.62
CA LEU A 254 11.23 -12.76 4.37
C LEU A 254 12.02 -13.41 5.50
N LEU A 255 11.71 -13.09 6.76
CA LEU A 255 12.34 -13.73 7.91
C LEU A 255 12.14 -15.24 7.86
N ALA A 256 10.91 -15.70 7.65
CA ALA A 256 10.57 -17.12 7.62
C ALA A 256 11.28 -17.87 6.49
N PHE A 257 11.37 -17.31 5.27
CA PHE A 257 11.89 -18.02 4.08
C PHE A 257 13.37 -17.75 3.76
N SER A 258 13.98 -16.70 4.31
CA SER A 258 15.37 -16.35 4.02
C SER A 258 16.36 -17.10 4.91
N PHE A 259 16.01 -17.34 6.18
CA PHE A 259 16.94 -17.79 7.20
C PHE A 259 16.73 -19.25 7.60
N PRO A 260 17.81 -20.05 7.78
CA PRO A 260 17.72 -21.47 8.11
C PRO A 260 17.45 -21.69 9.61
N TRP A 261 16.32 -21.21 10.13
CA TRP A 261 16.00 -21.23 11.57
C TRP A 261 16.20 -22.61 12.22
N GLY A 262 15.82 -23.69 11.55
CA GLY A 262 16.02 -25.05 12.04
C GLY A 262 17.49 -25.45 12.16
N ARG A 263 18.36 -24.99 11.25
CA ARG A 263 19.81 -25.23 11.33
C ARG A 263 20.48 -24.33 12.36
N LEU A 264 20.01 -23.09 12.53
CA LEU A 264 20.54 -22.20 13.57
C LEU A 264 20.25 -22.73 14.98
N ARG A 265 19.16 -23.48 15.15
CA ARG A 265 18.79 -24.10 16.44
C ARG A 265 19.40 -25.49 16.65
N SER A 266 19.88 -26.15 15.60
CA SER A 266 20.42 -27.51 15.69
C SER A 266 21.92 -27.50 15.41
N ALA A 267 22.73 -28.00 16.34
CA ALA A 267 24.16 -28.18 16.16
C ALA A 267 24.53 -29.30 15.16
N ALA A 268 23.53 -29.94 14.52
CA ALA A 268 23.75 -31.03 13.59
C ALA A 268 24.46 -30.55 12.31
N ALA A 269 25.47 -31.31 11.88
CA ALA A 269 26.18 -31.07 10.64
C ALA A 269 25.19 -31.09 9.44
N PRO A 270 25.42 -30.26 8.41
CA PRO A 270 24.57 -30.24 7.23
C PRO A 270 24.56 -31.61 6.56
N THR A 271 23.40 -32.28 6.52
CA THR A 271 23.25 -33.44 5.66
C THR A 271 23.32 -32.98 4.20
N PRO A 272 24.17 -33.58 3.35
CA PRO A 272 24.23 -33.24 1.94
C PRO A 272 22.83 -33.41 1.34
N ALA A 273 22.39 -32.42 0.57
CA ALA A 273 21.09 -32.48 -0.07
C ALA A 273 21.09 -33.66 -1.06
N PRO A 274 20.05 -34.50 -1.07
CA PRO A 274 19.93 -35.55 -2.07
C PRO A 274 19.95 -34.94 -3.46
N GLU A 275 20.60 -35.62 -4.40
CA GLU A 275 20.63 -35.18 -5.80
C GLU A 275 19.19 -35.16 -6.33
N GLU A 276 18.75 -34.01 -6.81
CA GLU A 276 17.39 -33.85 -7.29
C GLU A 276 17.31 -34.32 -8.74
N PRO A 277 16.46 -35.32 -9.06
CA PRO A 277 16.30 -35.73 -10.44
C PRO A 277 15.74 -34.55 -11.25
N PRO A 278 16.18 -34.37 -12.51
CA PRO A 278 15.75 -33.25 -13.33
C PRO A 278 14.24 -33.31 -13.60
N ILE A 279 13.61 -32.14 -13.78
CA ILE A 279 12.22 -32.07 -14.22
C ILE A 279 12.17 -32.61 -15.66
N PRO A 280 11.26 -33.56 -16.00
CA PRO A 280 11.14 -34.07 -17.35
C PRO A 280 10.91 -32.94 -18.36
N ALA A 281 11.64 -32.93 -19.47
CA ALA A 281 11.60 -31.85 -20.47
C ALA A 281 10.19 -31.59 -21.05
N ARG A 282 9.29 -32.59 -21.03
CA ARG A 282 7.89 -32.43 -21.44
C ARG A 282 7.11 -31.57 -20.43
N VAL A 283 7.29 -31.82 -19.13
CA VAL A 283 6.65 -31.05 -18.06
C VAL A 283 7.19 -29.62 -18.05
N ALA A 284 8.51 -29.45 -18.16
CA ALA A 284 9.13 -28.12 -18.24
C ALA A 284 8.60 -27.30 -19.42
N ARG A 285 8.51 -27.90 -20.61
CA ARG A 285 7.91 -27.25 -21.80
C ARG A 285 6.44 -26.87 -21.58
N GLY A 286 5.63 -27.77 -21.02
CA GLY A 286 4.23 -27.49 -20.73
C GLY A 286 4.06 -26.31 -19.75
N VAL A 287 4.90 -26.27 -18.70
CA VAL A 287 4.95 -25.15 -17.74
C VAL A 287 5.34 -23.85 -18.43
N ILE A 288 6.39 -23.84 -19.25
CA ILE A 288 6.83 -22.64 -19.97
C ILE A 288 5.72 -22.12 -20.89
N LEU A 289 5.08 -22.99 -21.66
CA LEU A 289 3.98 -22.61 -22.55
C LEU A 289 2.78 -22.05 -21.77
N LEU A 290 2.45 -22.65 -20.63
CA LEU A 290 1.40 -22.12 -19.75
C LEU A 290 1.75 -20.73 -19.22
N LEU A 291 2.98 -20.51 -18.76
CA LEU A 291 3.44 -19.21 -18.27
C LEU A 291 3.43 -18.15 -19.38
N ILE A 292 3.84 -18.51 -20.60
CA ILE A 292 3.75 -17.63 -21.77
C ILE A 292 2.28 -17.29 -22.06
N ALA A 293 1.39 -18.28 -22.07
CA ALA A 293 -0.04 -18.05 -22.31
C ALA A 293 -0.65 -17.13 -21.25
N LEU A 294 -0.33 -17.36 -19.96
CA LEU A 294 -0.78 -16.50 -18.87
C LEU A 294 -0.22 -15.08 -18.98
N ALA A 295 1.05 -14.92 -19.35
CA ALA A 295 1.65 -13.61 -19.58
C ALA A 295 0.98 -12.88 -20.75
N LEU A 296 0.68 -13.60 -21.84
CA LEU A 296 -0.04 -13.03 -22.99
C LEU A 296 -1.47 -12.63 -22.64
N VAL A 297 -2.18 -13.43 -21.83
CA VAL A 297 -3.52 -13.08 -21.32
C VAL A 297 -3.43 -11.87 -20.40
N ALA A 298 -2.48 -11.85 -19.46
CA ALA A 298 -2.29 -10.71 -18.56
C ALA A 298 -1.93 -9.43 -19.32
N TRP A 299 -1.20 -9.54 -20.45
CA TRP A 299 -0.87 -8.43 -21.34
C TRP A 299 -2.05 -7.99 -22.22
N SER A 300 -2.94 -8.91 -22.58
CA SER A 300 -4.09 -8.59 -23.45
C SER A 300 -5.31 -8.07 -22.70
N VAL A 301 -5.37 -8.27 -21.38
CA VAL A 301 -6.37 -7.64 -20.52
C VAL A 301 -6.00 -6.15 -20.39
N PRO A 302 -6.86 -5.22 -20.85
CA PRO A 302 -6.60 -3.79 -20.72
C PRO A 302 -6.29 -3.47 -19.27
N THR A 303 -5.11 -2.92 -19.01
CA THR A 303 -4.84 -2.41 -17.67
C THR A 303 -5.68 -1.15 -17.46
N PRO A 304 -6.16 -0.87 -16.25
CA PRO A 304 -6.95 0.34 -15.98
C PRO A 304 -6.28 1.65 -16.42
N GLY A 305 -4.94 1.67 -16.59
CA GLY A 305 -4.20 2.82 -17.12
C GLY A 305 -4.23 3.00 -18.64
N GLU A 306 -4.65 1.99 -19.41
CA GLU A 306 -4.82 2.06 -20.87
C GLU A 306 -6.26 2.43 -21.27
N VAL A 307 -7.22 2.30 -20.35
CA VAL A 307 -8.50 2.98 -20.49
C VAL A 307 -8.16 4.47 -20.44
N PRO A 308 -8.45 5.26 -21.50
CA PRO A 308 -8.04 6.65 -21.56
C PRO A 308 -8.47 7.32 -20.27
N SER A 309 -7.47 7.74 -19.50
CA SER A 309 -7.56 8.58 -18.31
C SER A 309 -8.04 9.99 -18.68
N ARG A 310 -9.09 10.07 -19.52
CA ARG A 310 -10.07 11.17 -19.45
C ARG A 310 -10.77 11.17 -18.11
N VAL A 311 -10.79 10.05 -17.38
CA VAL A 311 -10.75 10.12 -15.92
C VAL A 311 -9.31 10.46 -15.57
N VAL A 312 -9.00 11.74 -15.67
CA VAL A 312 -7.81 12.31 -15.08
C VAL A 312 -7.80 11.72 -13.66
N TYR A 313 -6.70 11.12 -13.19
CA TYR A 313 -6.33 11.37 -11.79
C TYR A 313 -5.93 12.85 -11.73
N SER A 314 -6.88 13.71 -12.07
CA SER A 314 -6.97 15.00 -11.49
C SER A 314 -6.93 14.64 -10.03
N ASN A 315 -5.93 15.13 -9.30
CA ASN A 315 -6.24 15.86 -8.07
C ASN A 315 -7.75 16.20 -8.14
N PRO A 316 -8.63 15.46 -7.44
CA PRO A 316 -10.03 15.24 -7.82
C PRO A 316 -10.52 16.47 -8.56
N ALA A 317 -10.70 16.39 -9.89
CA ALA A 317 -10.85 17.54 -10.80
C ALA A 317 -11.59 18.60 -10.01
N PRO A 318 -10.93 19.71 -9.61
CA PRO A 318 -11.29 20.51 -8.43
C PRO A 318 -12.79 20.57 -8.43
N VAL A 319 -13.45 19.74 -7.58
CA VAL A 319 -14.82 19.25 -7.83
C VAL A 319 -15.52 20.36 -8.54
N GLU A 320 -15.73 20.25 -9.88
CA GLU A 320 -16.28 21.38 -10.63
C GLU A 320 -17.46 21.79 -9.76
N ALA A 321 -17.43 23.01 -9.23
CA ALA A 321 -18.21 23.40 -8.06
C ALA A 321 -19.75 23.33 -8.30
N ASN A 322 -20.13 22.75 -9.42
CA ASN A 322 -21.46 22.56 -9.95
C ASN A 322 -22.08 21.19 -9.63
N GLU A 323 -21.36 20.15 -9.20
CA GLU A 323 -21.99 18.83 -8.96
C GLU A 323 -21.61 18.15 -7.62
N LEU A 324 -21.39 18.92 -6.56
CA LEU A 324 -21.67 18.39 -5.22
C LEU A 324 -23.16 18.02 -5.16
N PRO A 325 -23.55 16.81 -4.71
CA PRO A 325 -24.95 16.39 -4.62
C PRO A 325 -25.75 17.46 -3.89
N ALA A 326 -26.69 18.08 -4.62
CA ALA A 326 -27.69 19.05 -4.18
C ALA A 326 -27.46 19.66 -2.78
N ARG A 327 -26.54 20.63 -2.70
CA ARG A 327 -26.42 21.65 -1.64
C ARG A 327 -26.42 21.10 -0.20
N VAL A 328 -25.25 20.68 0.26
CA VAL A 328 -24.84 21.13 1.61
C VAL A 328 -24.90 22.65 1.54
N ARG A 329 -25.72 23.29 2.38
CA ARG A 329 -25.91 24.75 2.33
C ARG A 329 -24.59 25.41 2.66
N VAL A 330 -23.91 25.93 1.65
CA VAL A 330 -22.70 26.73 1.89
C VAL A 330 -23.15 28.16 2.15
N HIS A 331 -22.78 28.70 3.31
CA HIS A 331 -23.05 30.08 3.70
C HIS A 331 -21.77 30.91 3.53
N GLU A 332 -21.81 31.94 2.69
CA GLU A 332 -20.73 32.93 2.66
C GLU A 332 -20.84 33.84 3.89
N VAL A 333 -19.76 33.94 4.67
CA VAL A 333 -19.71 34.76 5.88
C VAL A 333 -18.62 35.81 5.79
N GLU A 334 -18.82 36.95 6.46
CA GLU A 334 -17.82 38.03 6.50
C GLU A 334 -16.63 37.69 7.42
N SER A 335 -16.83 36.82 8.41
CA SER A 335 -15.79 36.37 9.32
C SER A 335 -16.02 34.96 9.87
N LEU A 336 -14.92 34.29 10.22
CA LEU A 336 -14.89 32.98 10.89
C LEU A 336 -13.74 32.97 11.90
N GLY A 337 -14.08 33.04 13.20
CA GLY A 337 -13.08 33.16 14.25
C GLY A 337 -12.20 34.41 14.06
N PRO A 338 -10.85 34.27 13.99
CA PRO A 338 -9.95 35.40 13.76
C PRO A 338 -9.87 35.83 12.29
N LEU A 339 -10.47 35.07 11.37
CA LEU A 339 -10.37 35.29 9.93
C LEU A 339 -11.50 36.20 9.46
N ALA A 340 -11.17 37.20 8.65
CA ALA A 340 -12.15 38.13 8.09
C ALA A 340 -11.91 38.35 6.60
N ARG A 341 -12.99 38.55 5.85
CA ARG A 341 -12.92 38.93 4.44
C ARG A 341 -12.10 40.21 4.27
N GLY A 342 -11.26 40.24 3.24
CA GLY A 342 -10.33 41.34 2.96
C GLY A 342 -9.02 41.28 3.74
N GLN A 343 -8.87 40.32 4.68
CA GLN A 343 -7.63 40.18 5.43
C GLN A 343 -6.45 39.79 4.53
N ALA A 344 -5.31 40.47 4.72
CA ALA A 344 -4.05 40.15 4.06
C ALA A 344 -3.24 39.08 4.82
N LEU A 345 -2.78 38.07 4.11
CA LEU A 345 -2.06 36.89 4.61
C LEU A 345 -0.85 36.60 3.72
N ALA A 346 0.33 37.03 4.14
CA ALA A 346 1.59 36.83 3.38
C ALA A 346 1.50 37.23 1.89
N GLY A 347 0.87 38.37 1.60
CA GLY A 347 0.70 38.89 0.23
C GLY A 347 -0.50 38.32 -0.53
N TRP A 348 -1.28 37.43 0.09
CA TRP A 348 -2.60 36.98 -0.39
C TRP A 348 -3.71 37.70 0.34
N THR A 349 -4.91 37.77 -0.24
CA THR A 349 -6.10 38.37 0.39
C THR A 349 -7.21 37.34 0.51
N LEU A 350 -7.78 37.19 1.70
CA LEU A 350 -8.95 36.33 1.95
C LEU A 350 -10.19 36.97 1.30
N ARG A 351 -10.63 36.44 0.16
CA ARG A 351 -11.71 36.99 -0.68
C ARG A 351 -13.09 36.53 -0.28
N ALA A 352 -13.22 35.29 0.16
CA ALA A 352 -14.48 34.69 0.59
C ALA A 352 -14.20 33.64 1.68
N ILE A 353 -15.19 33.46 2.55
CA ILE A 353 -15.23 32.41 3.56
C ILE A 353 -16.56 31.69 3.38
N GLU A 354 -16.49 30.44 2.95
CA GLU A 354 -17.64 29.58 2.68
C GLU A 354 -17.75 28.54 3.79
N VAL A 355 -18.85 28.54 4.55
CA VAL A 355 -19.03 27.64 5.71
C VAL A 355 -20.04 26.55 5.36
N GLY A 356 -19.61 25.30 5.46
CA GLY A 356 -20.46 24.10 5.40
C GLY A 356 -20.73 23.52 6.79
N GLU A 357 -21.36 22.34 6.84
CA GLU A 357 -21.79 21.72 8.11
C GLU A 357 -20.60 21.35 9.03
N ARG A 358 -19.45 20.99 8.45
CA ARG A 358 -18.29 20.46 9.19
C ARG A 358 -16.94 21.05 8.77
N GLU A 359 -16.93 21.91 7.77
CA GLU A 359 -15.70 22.55 7.28
C GLU A 359 -16.00 23.95 6.76
N ALA A 360 -14.96 24.78 6.69
CA ALA A 360 -15.00 26.06 6.01
C ALA A 360 -13.96 26.10 4.89
N LEU A 361 -14.31 26.75 3.78
CA LEU A 361 -13.43 27.00 2.65
C LEU A 361 -13.00 28.47 2.64
N LEU A 362 -11.70 28.68 2.60
CA LEU A 362 -11.04 29.98 2.67
C LEU A 362 -10.45 30.29 1.30
N HIS A 363 -11.05 31.24 0.58
CA HIS A 363 -10.63 31.61 -0.76
C HIS A 363 -9.57 32.71 -0.67
N LEU A 364 -8.31 32.40 -0.96
CA LEU A 364 -7.21 33.35 -0.96
C LEU A 364 -6.87 33.73 -2.40
N ALA A 365 -6.78 35.03 -2.68
CA ALA A 365 -6.40 35.53 -4.00
C ALA A 365 -5.17 36.43 -3.97
N ARG A 366 -4.38 36.39 -5.05
CA ARG A 366 -3.25 37.30 -5.32
C ARG A 366 -3.19 37.61 -6.81
N GLY A 367 -3.67 38.79 -7.19
CA GLY A 367 -3.87 39.12 -8.61
C GLY A 367 -4.98 38.25 -9.21
N GLU A 368 -4.66 37.55 -10.30
CA GLU A 368 -5.56 36.59 -10.98
C GLU A 368 -5.45 35.16 -10.41
N GLN A 369 -4.50 34.90 -9.50
CA GLN A 369 -4.31 33.59 -8.89
C GLN A 369 -5.26 33.41 -7.70
N GLU A 370 -5.84 32.22 -7.57
CA GLU A 370 -6.70 31.83 -6.44
C GLU A 370 -6.29 30.45 -5.89
N VAL A 371 -6.32 30.32 -4.56
CA VAL A 371 -6.10 29.07 -3.82
C VAL A 371 -7.18 28.96 -2.75
N VAL A 372 -7.80 27.78 -2.65
CA VAL A 372 -8.84 27.50 -1.66
C VAL A 372 -8.27 26.60 -0.59
N PHE A 373 -8.33 27.04 0.67
CA PHE A 373 -7.95 26.24 1.82
C PHE A 373 -9.18 25.67 2.52
N GLY A 374 -9.19 24.38 2.83
CA GLY A 374 -10.18 23.77 3.71
C GLY A 374 -9.72 23.81 5.16
N LEU A 375 -10.62 24.24 6.05
CA LEU A 375 -10.41 24.32 7.50
C LEU A 375 -11.46 23.47 8.21
N ALA A 376 -11.00 22.54 9.05
CA ALA A 376 -11.89 21.70 9.86
C ALA A 376 -11.27 21.40 11.24
N GLY A 377 -12.11 21.29 12.27
CA GLY A 377 -11.72 20.71 13.55
C GLY A 377 -11.82 19.18 13.55
N PRO A 378 -11.77 18.53 14.72
CA PRO A 378 -11.75 17.08 14.87
C PRO A 378 -13.02 16.40 14.36
N GLY A 379 -14.15 17.12 14.37
CA GLY A 379 -15.44 16.63 13.85
C GLY A 379 -15.57 16.72 12.32
N GLY A 380 -14.61 17.37 11.63
CA GLY A 380 -14.65 17.68 10.21
C GLY A 380 -13.48 17.11 9.40
N ALA A 381 -13.60 17.20 8.06
CA ALA A 381 -12.67 16.82 6.99
C ALA A 381 -11.72 15.61 7.20
N VAL A 382 -11.78 14.63 6.29
CA VAL A 382 -10.86 13.47 6.28
C VAL A 382 -9.47 13.84 5.72
N GLU A 383 -9.37 14.98 5.02
CA GLU A 383 -8.16 15.38 4.30
C GLU A 383 -7.10 16.01 5.23
N ARG A 384 -5.85 15.59 5.03
CA ARG A 384 -4.68 16.15 5.73
C ARG A 384 -3.85 17.00 4.77
N GLY A 385 -3.54 18.22 5.18
CA GLY A 385 -2.71 19.14 4.43
C GLY A 385 -1.36 19.41 5.08
N PRO A 386 -0.41 20.03 4.35
CA PRO A 386 0.91 20.38 4.88
C PRO A 386 0.87 21.47 5.96
N HIS A 387 -0.29 22.08 6.21
CA HIS A 387 -0.49 23.12 7.22
C HIS A 387 -1.32 22.65 8.42
N ASN A 388 -1.62 21.35 8.52
CA ASN A 388 -2.27 20.79 9.70
C ASN A 388 -1.47 21.07 10.97
N PHE A 389 -2.16 21.24 12.10
CA PHE A 389 -1.54 21.47 13.40
C PHE A 389 -2.46 20.99 14.52
N ARG A 390 -1.89 20.22 15.46
CA ARG A 390 -2.65 19.57 16.53
C ARG A 390 -3.85 18.80 15.97
N ASP A 391 -5.06 19.16 16.39
CA ASP A 391 -6.33 18.54 16.04
C ASP A 391 -7.12 19.37 15.00
N VAL A 392 -6.46 20.29 14.29
CA VAL A 392 -7.02 21.10 13.20
C VAL A 392 -6.46 20.62 11.85
N SER A 393 -7.38 20.34 10.93
CA SER A 393 -7.08 20.07 9.52
C SER A 393 -7.10 21.38 8.73
N LEU A 394 -5.96 21.72 8.11
CA LEU A 394 -5.79 22.86 7.21
C LEU A 394 -5.11 22.38 5.92
N TYR A 395 -5.92 22.16 4.90
CA TYR A 395 -5.51 21.62 3.61
C TYR A 395 -5.83 22.61 2.49
N TYR A 396 -5.30 22.38 1.29
CA TYR A 396 -5.62 23.18 0.12
C TYR A 396 -6.25 22.30 -0.95
N ARG A 397 -7.26 22.82 -1.65
CA ARG A 397 -7.86 22.15 -2.81
C ARG A 397 -6.95 22.30 -4.03
N SER A 398 -7.16 21.44 -5.03
CA SER A 398 -6.37 21.47 -6.26
C SER A 398 -6.34 22.88 -6.87
N THR A 399 -5.14 23.33 -7.24
CA THR A 399 -4.89 24.65 -7.84
C THR A 399 -3.74 24.53 -8.84
N ASP A 400 -3.78 25.38 -9.88
CA ASP A 400 -2.69 25.52 -10.86
C ASP A 400 -1.54 26.38 -10.33
N VAL A 401 -1.72 27.01 -9.17
CA VAL A 401 -0.68 27.82 -8.52
C VAL A 401 0.39 26.90 -7.92
N PRO A 402 1.68 27.08 -8.24
CA PRO A 402 2.74 26.28 -7.63
C PRO A 402 2.75 26.40 -6.09
N PHE A 403 2.86 25.28 -5.38
CA PHE A 403 2.82 25.24 -3.90
C PHE A 403 3.75 26.25 -3.22
N ALA A 404 4.95 26.44 -3.76
CA ALA A 404 5.93 27.39 -3.24
C ALA A 404 5.42 28.85 -3.20
N GLU A 405 4.46 29.21 -4.05
CA GLU A 405 3.92 30.57 -4.15
C GLU A 405 2.88 30.92 -3.08
N PHE A 406 2.20 29.91 -2.53
CA PHE A 406 1.14 30.10 -1.52
C PHE A 406 1.44 29.46 -0.15
N ASN A 407 2.52 28.67 -0.04
CA ASN A 407 2.95 28.04 1.21
C ASN A 407 3.06 29.05 2.38
N ALA A 408 3.58 30.25 2.12
CA ALA A 408 3.67 31.31 3.14
C ALA A 408 2.29 31.79 3.64
N ALA A 409 1.27 31.81 2.78
CA ALA A 409 -0.10 32.16 3.16
C ALA A 409 -0.76 31.05 3.98
N GLY A 410 -0.54 29.78 3.62
CA GLY A 410 -0.99 28.63 4.42
C GLY A 410 -0.39 28.63 5.82
N ASN A 411 0.91 28.94 5.95
CA ASN A 411 1.56 29.10 7.27
C ASN A 411 1.00 30.30 8.05
N ALA A 412 0.74 31.43 7.39
CA ALA A 412 0.14 32.60 8.03
C ALA A 412 -1.28 32.30 8.55
N LEU A 413 -2.10 31.58 7.78
CA LEU A 413 -3.41 31.08 8.22
C LEU A 413 -3.28 30.20 9.47
N ARG A 414 -2.41 29.19 9.39
CA ARG A 414 -2.13 28.26 10.48
C ARG A 414 -1.78 29.00 11.77
N ASP A 415 -0.80 29.90 11.69
CA ASP A 415 -0.28 30.61 12.86
C ASP A 415 -1.34 31.53 13.48
N GLN A 416 -2.16 32.18 12.65
CA GLN A 416 -3.25 33.02 13.13
C GLN A 416 -4.37 32.21 13.80
N ILE A 417 -4.76 31.07 13.22
CA ILE A 417 -5.77 30.20 13.81
C ILE A 417 -5.24 29.65 15.13
N ALA A 418 -4.00 29.15 15.16
CA ALA A 418 -3.36 28.63 16.36
C ALA A 418 -3.28 29.68 17.49
N ALA A 419 -2.99 30.94 17.15
CA ALA A 419 -2.94 32.03 18.13
C ALA A 419 -4.32 32.37 18.74
N ALA A 420 -5.40 32.21 17.98
CA ALA A 420 -6.75 32.58 18.41
C ALA A 420 -7.55 31.45 19.05
N ALA A 421 -7.30 30.19 18.65
CA ALA A 421 -8.12 29.03 19.00
C ALA A 421 -7.90 28.52 20.43
N GLY A 422 -6.80 28.90 21.09
CA GLY A 422 -6.48 28.41 22.43
C GLY A 422 -6.10 26.91 22.43
N ASP A 423 -6.37 26.22 23.54
CA ASP A 423 -6.04 24.80 23.72
C ASP A 423 -7.24 24.01 24.30
N PRO A 424 -7.77 22.98 23.60
CA PRO A 424 -7.39 22.49 22.28
C PRO A 424 -7.95 23.35 21.12
N PRO A 425 -7.18 23.61 20.05
CA PRO A 425 -7.61 24.51 18.98
C PRO A 425 -8.72 23.93 18.11
N GLY A 426 -8.79 22.61 17.94
CA GLY A 426 -9.82 21.96 17.12
C GLY A 426 -11.24 22.19 17.63
N ALA A 427 -11.45 22.18 18.95
CA ALA A 427 -12.76 22.46 19.54
C ALA A 427 -13.23 23.90 19.28
N ALA A 428 -12.30 24.86 19.24
CA ALA A 428 -12.62 26.26 18.92
C ALA A 428 -12.97 26.42 17.43
N VAL A 429 -12.24 25.74 16.53
CA VAL A 429 -12.54 25.74 15.08
C VAL A 429 -13.93 25.14 14.81
N ASP A 430 -14.27 24.00 15.42
CA ASP A 430 -15.61 23.40 15.31
C ASP A 430 -16.68 24.37 15.82
N ALA A 431 -16.44 25.05 16.95
CA ALA A 431 -17.38 26.05 17.48
C ALA A 431 -17.57 27.24 16.53
N TRP A 432 -16.52 27.72 15.87
CA TRP A 432 -16.63 28.79 14.88
C TRP A 432 -17.46 28.37 13.67
N ILE A 433 -17.23 27.15 13.15
CA ILE A 433 -17.95 26.60 12.00
C ILE A 433 -19.44 26.43 12.35
N VAL A 434 -19.74 25.80 13.49
CA VAL A 434 -21.13 25.59 13.94
C VAL A 434 -21.86 26.92 14.17
N ALA A 435 -21.19 27.90 14.77
CA ALA A 435 -21.77 29.23 15.00
C ALA A 435 -22.05 29.97 13.69
N ALA A 436 -21.15 29.88 12.71
CA ALA A 436 -21.29 30.52 11.41
C ALA A 436 -22.31 29.81 10.50
N TYR A 437 -22.47 28.48 10.63
CA TYR A 437 -23.43 27.69 9.86
C TYR A 437 -24.88 27.84 10.37
N GLY A 438 -25.05 28.04 11.69
CA GLY A 438 -26.36 28.10 12.34
C GLY A 438 -27.00 29.49 12.43
N GLY A 439 -26.28 30.55 12.05
CA GLY A 439 -26.77 31.93 11.99
C GLY A 439 -27.32 32.28 10.61
#